data_AF-A0A9E2EPS6-F1
#
_entry.id   AF-A0A9E2EPS6-F1
#
_cell.length_a   1.000
_cell.length_b   1.000
_cell.length_c   1.000
_cell.angle_alpha   90.00
_cell.angle_beta   90.00
_cell.angle_gamma   90.00
#
_symmetry.space_group_name_H-M   'P 1'
#
loop_
_entity.id
_entity.type
_entity.pdbx_description
1 polymer ?
#
loop_
_entity_poly.entity_id
_entity_poly.type
_entity_poly.pdbx_seq_one_letter_code
_entity_poly.pdbx_strand_id
1 'polypeptide(L)'
;IYKFEAFELFKSMIDKVNKEVVSFLFKGELPTENPNEIQNAREVKRPKENLQTSKAEIPNSDELAAQNRAAGQTQGQRPQVTETIVRERPKIGRNERVTIKNIMSGESKTVKYKQAEPLIDKGDWVLTED
;
A
#
# COMPACT_ATOMS: atom_id res chain seq x y z
N ILE A 1 20.00 -19.67 9.59
CA ILE A 1 18.80 -19.94 10.41
C ILE A 1 17.54 -19.51 9.63
N TYR A 2 17.32 -18.21 9.41
CA TYR A 2 16.13 -17.70 8.67
C TYR A 2 15.87 -18.29 7.28
N LYS A 3 16.91 -18.57 6.48
CA LYS A 3 16.75 -19.18 5.15
C LYS A 3 16.23 -20.62 5.19
N PHE A 4 16.64 -21.38 6.21
CA PHE A 4 16.23 -22.78 6.36
C PHE A 4 14.82 -22.86 6.96
N GLU A 5 14.52 -21.98 7.91
CA GLU A 5 13.19 -21.87 8.51
C GLU A 5 12.14 -21.41 7.51
N ALA A 6 12.46 -20.43 6.65
CA ALA A 6 11.58 -20.02 5.56
C ALA A 6 11.31 -21.15 4.55
N PHE A 7 12.28 -22.04 4.32
CA PHE A 7 12.12 -23.19 3.43
C PHE A 7 11.16 -24.23 4.03
N GLU A 8 11.29 -24.54 5.32
CA GLU A 8 10.36 -25.44 6.03
C GLU A 8 8.94 -24.87 6.10
N LEU A 9 8.78 -23.57 6.37
CA LEU A 9 7.47 -22.90 6.32
C LEU A 9 6.85 -22.96 4.92
N PHE A 10 7.65 -22.71 3.88
CA PHE A 10 7.16 -22.78 2.50
C PHE A 10 6.70 -24.19 2.12
N LYS A 11 7.44 -25.21 2.53
CA LYS A 11 7.06 -26.62 2.33
C LYS A 11 5.72 -26.94 3.02
N SER A 12 5.56 -26.52 4.28
CA SER A 12 4.31 -26.68 5.02
C SER A 12 3.13 -25.96 4.35
N MET A 13 3.35 -24.76 3.81
CA MET A 13 2.34 -24.02 3.08
C MET A 13 1.86 -24.78 1.83
N ILE A 14 2.79 -25.30 1.02
CA ILE A 14 2.46 -26.07 -0.19
C ILE A 14 1.65 -27.32 0.16
N ASP A 15 2.03 -28.05 1.21
CA ASP A 15 1.29 -29.23 1.65
C ASP A 15 -0.15 -28.90 2.08
N LYS A 16 -0.35 -27.75 2.72
CA LYS A 16 -1.69 -27.26 3.08
C LYS A 16 -2.53 -26.92 1.87
N VAL A 17 -1.97 -26.15 0.92
CA VAL A 17 -2.67 -25.77 -0.32
C VAL A 17 -3.09 -27.00 -1.12
N ASN A 18 -2.20 -28.00 -1.25
CA ASN A 18 -2.52 -29.23 -1.97
C ASN A 18 -3.68 -30.00 -1.34
N LYS A 19 -3.71 -30.10 0.01
CA LYS A 19 -4.83 -30.74 0.72
C LYS A 19 -6.14 -29.98 0.56
N GLU A 20 -6.09 -28.65 0.58
CA GLU A 20 -7.28 -27.81 0.40
C GLU A 20 -7.84 -27.93 -1.02
N VAL A 21 -6.99 -27.89 -2.05
CA VAL A 21 -7.42 -28.06 -3.45
C VAL A 21 -8.06 -29.42 -3.66
N VAL A 22 -7.42 -30.49 -3.17
CA VAL A 22 -7.99 -31.84 -3.29
C VAL A 22 -9.30 -31.94 -2.52
N SER A 23 -9.37 -31.44 -1.28
CA SER A 23 -10.63 -31.43 -0.51
C SER A 23 -11.71 -30.60 -1.19
N PHE A 24 -11.38 -29.51 -1.86
CA PHE A 24 -12.33 -28.71 -2.61
C PHE A 24 -12.83 -29.43 -3.86
N LEU A 25 -11.96 -30.11 -4.61
CA LEU A 25 -12.37 -30.91 -5.76
C LEU A 25 -13.29 -32.08 -5.36
N PHE A 26 -13.07 -32.68 -4.19
CA PHE A 26 -13.92 -33.78 -3.69
C PHE A 26 -15.21 -33.31 -2.98
N LYS A 27 -15.21 -32.15 -2.31
CA LYS A 27 -16.37 -31.62 -1.56
C LYS A 27 -17.11 -30.51 -2.32
N GLY A 28 -16.59 -30.07 -3.45
CA GLY A 28 -17.18 -29.09 -4.33
C GLY A 28 -18.32 -29.71 -5.12
N GLU A 29 -19.38 -30.10 -4.42
CA GLU A 29 -20.67 -30.27 -5.06
C GLU A 29 -21.17 -28.87 -5.45
N LEU A 30 -21.59 -28.70 -6.71
CA LEU A 30 -22.38 -27.53 -7.07
C LEU A 30 -23.64 -27.57 -6.20
N PRO A 31 -24.07 -26.46 -5.57
CA PRO A 31 -25.35 -26.41 -4.92
C PRO A 31 -26.40 -26.84 -5.94
N THR A 32 -26.94 -28.05 -5.76
CA THR A 32 -28.11 -28.49 -6.49
C THR A 32 -29.26 -27.74 -5.84
N GLU A 33 -29.53 -26.53 -6.36
CA GLU A 33 -30.69 -25.77 -5.93
C GLU A 33 -31.91 -26.69 -6.00
N ASN A 34 -32.62 -26.82 -4.88
CA ASN A 34 -33.87 -27.55 -4.83
C ASN A 34 -34.79 -26.98 -5.93
N PRO A 35 -35.24 -27.78 -6.92
CA PRO A 35 -36.09 -27.28 -8.00
C PRO A 35 -37.40 -26.62 -7.51
N ASN A 36 -37.77 -26.85 -6.24
CA ASN A 36 -38.95 -26.32 -5.58
C ASN A 36 -38.79 -24.88 -5.03
N GLU A 37 -37.57 -24.31 -4.97
CA GLU A 37 -37.36 -22.92 -4.52
C GLU A 37 -37.30 -21.90 -5.66
N ILE A 38 -37.36 -22.35 -6.92
CA ILE A 38 -37.43 -21.47 -8.08
C ILE A 38 -38.85 -20.90 -8.18
N GLN A 39 -39.11 -19.81 -7.45
CA GLN A 39 -40.29 -18.99 -7.65
C GLN A 39 -40.00 -17.93 -8.71
N ASN A 40 -40.77 -17.93 -9.79
CA ASN A 40 -40.74 -16.84 -10.77
C ASN A 40 -40.98 -15.51 -10.06
N ALA A 41 -40.06 -14.55 -10.22
CA ALA A 41 -40.21 -13.21 -9.67
C ALA A 41 -41.52 -12.59 -10.19
N ARG A 42 -42.50 -12.40 -9.30
CA ARG A 42 -43.77 -11.74 -9.66
C ARG A 42 -43.47 -10.30 -10.03
N GLU A 43 -43.80 -9.89 -11.25
CA GLU A 43 -43.75 -8.48 -11.65
C GLU A 43 -44.61 -7.64 -10.70
N VAL A 44 -43.95 -6.88 -9.83
CA VAL A 44 -44.60 -5.86 -9.01
C VAL A 44 -44.99 -4.73 -9.95
N LYS A 45 -46.26 -4.71 -10.40
CA LYS A 45 -46.82 -3.59 -11.14
C LYS A 45 -46.88 -2.37 -10.22
N ARG A 46 -45.83 -1.53 -10.26
CA ARG A 46 -45.82 -0.24 -9.57
C ARG A 46 -46.83 0.70 -10.25
N PRO A 47 -47.67 1.44 -9.50
CA PRO A 47 -48.53 2.47 -10.09
C PRO A 47 -47.65 3.54 -10.76
N LYS A 48 -48.08 4.01 -11.94
CA LYS A 48 -47.32 4.98 -12.73
C LYS A 48 -47.21 6.29 -11.97
N GLU A 49 -45.99 6.63 -11.55
CA GLU A 49 -45.65 7.88 -10.89
C GLU A 49 -45.84 9.04 -11.90
N ASN A 50 -46.52 10.11 -11.49
CA ASN A 50 -46.69 11.31 -12.32
C ASN A 50 -45.36 12.07 -12.36
N LEU A 51 -44.49 11.70 -13.30
CA LEU A 51 -43.20 12.35 -13.52
C LEU A 51 -43.40 13.72 -14.19
N GLN A 52 -42.99 14.79 -13.51
CA GLN A 52 -42.89 16.12 -14.12
C GLN A 52 -41.59 16.18 -14.94
N THR A 53 -41.71 16.26 -16.26
CA THR A 53 -40.55 16.36 -17.16
C THR A 53 -40.26 17.82 -17.49
N SER A 54 -39.74 18.58 -16.53
CA SER A 54 -39.08 19.86 -16.85
C SER A 54 -37.62 19.57 -17.21
N LYS A 55 -37.27 19.80 -18.48
CA LYS A 55 -35.89 19.70 -18.94
C LYS A 55 -35.15 20.96 -18.51
N ALA A 56 -34.29 20.85 -17.49
CA ALA A 56 -33.29 21.88 -17.26
C ALA A 56 -32.39 21.94 -18.50
N GLU A 57 -32.17 23.14 -19.03
CA GLU A 57 -31.27 23.37 -20.15
C GLU A 57 -29.86 23.05 -19.67
N ILE A 58 -29.36 21.87 -20.03
CA ILE A 58 -28.01 21.43 -19.69
C ILE A 58 -27.07 22.24 -20.59
N PRO A 59 -26.14 23.04 -20.02
CA PRO A 59 -25.17 23.78 -20.81
C PRO A 59 -24.41 22.81 -21.71
N ASN A 60 -24.16 23.21 -22.96
CA ASN A 60 -23.36 22.39 -23.86
C ASN A 60 -21.94 22.22 -23.26
N SER A 61 -21.24 21.16 -23.65
CA SER A 61 -19.91 20.84 -23.12
C SER A 61 -18.93 22.01 -23.20
N ASP A 62 -19.08 22.89 -24.19
CA ASP A 62 -18.27 24.09 -24.35
C ASP A 62 -18.57 25.18 -23.31
N GLU A 63 -19.84 25.38 -22.94
CA GLU A 63 -20.23 26.31 -21.87
C GLU A 63 -19.77 25.81 -20.50
N LEU A 64 -19.88 24.50 -20.25
CA LEU A 64 -19.41 23.87 -19.03
C LEU A 64 -17.88 23.99 -18.90
N ALA A 65 -17.15 23.83 -20.02
CA ALA A 65 -15.70 24.01 -20.07
C ALA A 65 -15.27 25.47 -19.86
N ALA A 66 -16.03 26.44 -20.39
CA ALA A 66 -15.79 27.86 -20.15
C ALA A 66 -15.99 28.23 -18.67
N GLN A 67 -17.06 27.73 -18.04
CA GLN A 67 -17.33 27.96 -16.62
C GLN A 67 -16.28 27.33 -15.71
N ASN A 68 -15.84 26.10 -16.00
CA ASN A 68 -14.76 25.44 -15.24
C ASN A 68 -13.42 26.16 -15.36
N ARG A 69 -13.10 26.74 -16.53
CA ARG A 69 -11.88 27.55 -16.70
C ARG A 69 -11.95 28.86 -15.92
N ALA A 70 -13.12 29.49 -15.84
CA ALA A 70 -13.31 30.71 -15.05
C ALA A 70 -13.22 30.43 -13.53
N ALA A 71 -13.79 29.31 -13.06
CA ALA A 71 -13.69 28.91 -11.65
C ALA A 71 -12.24 28.57 -11.23
N GLY A 72 -11.48 27.92 -12.12
CA GLY A 72 -10.07 27.58 -11.90
C GLY A 72 -9.11 28.78 -11.79
N GLN A 73 -9.52 29.97 -12.25
CA GLN A 73 -8.72 31.21 -12.11
C GLN A 73 -8.88 31.89 -10.75
N THR A 74 -9.90 31.54 -9.96
CA THR A 74 -10.16 32.18 -8.64
C THR A 74 -9.61 31.41 -7.44
N GLN A 75 -9.11 30.18 -7.63
CA GLN A 75 -8.58 29.37 -6.53
C GLN A 75 -7.05 29.49 -6.43
N GLY A 76 -6.59 30.73 -6.20
CA GLY A 76 -5.23 31.05 -5.80
C GLY A 76 -4.92 30.71 -4.34
N GLN A 77 -5.35 29.55 -3.84
CA GLN A 77 -4.86 29.04 -2.56
C GLN A 77 -3.58 28.23 -2.83
N ARG A 78 -2.46 28.95 -2.76
CA ARG A 78 -1.14 28.33 -2.63
C ARG A 78 -1.20 27.33 -1.46
N PRO A 79 -0.83 26.05 -1.67
CA PRO A 79 -0.63 25.14 -0.56
C PRO A 79 0.37 25.77 0.42
N GLN A 80 0.09 25.69 1.72
CA GLN A 80 1.08 26.12 2.72
C GLN A 80 2.37 25.32 2.48
N VAL A 81 3.45 26.04 2.19
CA VAL A 81 4.78 25.46 2.01
C VAL A 81 5.22 24.96 3.37
N THR A 82 5.18 23.64 3.58
CA THR A 82 5.76 23.03 4.76
C THR A 82 7.27 23.26 4.74
N GLU A 83 7.81 23.85 5.80
CA GLU A 83 9.25 24.08 5.93
C GLU A 83 9.99 22.73 5.95
N THR A 84 10.91 22.55 5.02
CA THR A 84 11.74 21.33 4.96
C THR A 84 12.87 21.44 5.96
N ILE A 85 13.00 20.48 6.89
CA ILE A 85 14.18 20.35 7.74
C ILE A 85 15.42 20.15 6.83
N VAL A 86 16.37 21.08 6.91
CA VAL A 86 17.69 20.96 6.25
C VAL A 86 18.55 20.03 7.12
N ARG A 87 19.11 18.98 6.51
CA ARG A 87 20.03 18.07 7.22
C ARG A 87 21.40 18.71 7.32
N GLU A 88 21.99 18.72 8.51
CA GLU A 88 23.36 19.21 8.73
C GLU A 88 24.43 18.31 8.12
N ARG A 89 24.14 17.01 7.95
CA ARG A 89 25.09 16.00 7.45
C ARG A 89 24.52 15.22 6.27
N PRO A 90 25.38 14.78 5.33
CA PRO A 90 24.96 13.92 4.23
C PRO A 90 24.31 12.64 4.77
N LYS A 91 23.25 12.20 4.09
CA LYS A 91 22.56 10.96 4.47
C LYS A 91 23.45 9.77 4.13
N ILE A 92 23.95 9.08 5.15
CA ILE A 92 24.71 7.85 4.97
C ILE A 92 23.79 6.73 4.47
N GLY A 93 24.19 6.09 3.37
CA GLY A 93 23.46 4.98 2.77
C GLY A 93 23.65 3.67 3.52
N ARG A 94 22.62 2.82 3.60
CA ARG A 94 22.64 1.52 4.31
C ARG A 94 23.82 0.60 3.93
N ASN A 95 24.30 0.66 2.69
CA ASN A 95 25.41 -0.16 2.20
C ASN A 95 26.74 0.60 2.03
N GLU A 96 26.78 1.90 2.35
CA GLU A 96 28.01 2.69 2.29
C GLU A 96 29.00 2.20 3.33
N ARG A 97 30.29 2.30 3.02
CA ARG A 97 31.36 1.91 3.94
C ARG A 97 31.67 3.09 4.85
N VAL A 98 31.60 2.85 6.16
CA VAL A 98 31.91 3.84 7.19
C VAL A 98 33.04 3.31 8.06
N THR A 99 33.89 4.22 8.54
CA THR A 99 34.94 3.91 9.52
C THR A 99 34.40 4.22 10.91
N ILE A 100 34.28 3.18 11.73
CA ILE A 100 33.85 3.30 13.12
C ILE A 100 35.05 3.08 14.05
N LYS A 101 35.10 3.84 15.14
CA LYS A 101 36.11 3.73 16.18
C LYS A 101 35.46 3.33 17.50
N ASN A 102 36.00 2.30 18.15
CA ASN A 102 35.53 1.89 19.47
C ASN A 102 36.02 2.87 20.54
N ILE A 103 35.14 3.30 21.43
CA ILE A 103 35.45 4.29 22.46
C ILE A 103 36.37 3.69 23.54
N MET A 104 36.20 2.39 23.85
CA MET A 104 36.90 1.70 24.93
C MET A 104 38.28 1.18 24.50
N SER A 105 38.37 0.60 23.30
CA SER A 105 39.61 -0.04 22.81
C SER A 105 40.41 0.82 21.84
N GLY A 106 39.82 1.89 21.29
CA GLY A 106 40.44 2.70 20.24
C GLY A 106 40.57 2.01 18.88
N GLU A 107 40.09 0.76 18.75
CA GLU A 107 40.14 -0.01 17.51
C GLU A 107 39.27 0.65 16.42
N SER A 108 39.79 0.73 15.19
CA SER A 108 39.08 1.30 14.04
C SER A 108 38.72 0.20 13.02
N LYS A 109 37.48 0.20 12.53
CA LYS A 109 36.96 -0.79 11.57
C LYS A 109 36.20 -0.13 10.43
N THR A 110 36.45 -0.56 9.20
CA THR A 110 35.71 -0.08 8.01
C THR A 110 34.69 -1.12 7.55
N VAL A 111 33.43 -0.92 7.92
CA VAL A 111 32.30 -1.84 7.65
C VAL A 111 31.15 -1.12 6.95
N LYS A 112 30.16 -1.86 6.44
CA LYS A 112 28.95 -1.23 5.86
C LYS A 112 28.10 -0.58 6.95
N TYR A 113 27.43 0.53 6.67
CA TYR A 113 26.59 1.24 7.65
C TYR A 113 25.57 0.32 8.32
N LYS A 114 24.90 -0.57 7.57
CA LYS A 114 23.98 -1.59 8.15
C LYS A 114 24.59 -2.52 9.21
N GLN A 115 25.91 -2.68 9.21
CA GLN A 115 26.63 -3.49 10.21
C GLN A 115 27.13 -2.62 11.37
N ALA A 116 27.41 -1.35 11.10
CA ALA A 116 27.81 -0.36 12.10
C ALA A 116 26.63 0.16 12.93
N GLU A 117 25.44 0.29 12.35
CA GLU A 117 24.21 0.78 13.00
C GLU A 117 23.96 0.16 14.40
N PRO A 118 23.90 -1.17 14.57
CA PRO A 118 23.70 -1.77 15.90
C PRO A 118 24.89 -1.58 16.86
N LEU A 119 26.08 -1.25 16.36
CA LEU A 119 27.27 -0.98 17.18
C LEU A 119 27.31 0.48 17.65
N ILE A 120 26.81 1.39 16.82
CA ILE A 120 26.65 2.81 17.12
C ILE A 120 25.46 3.02 18.06
N ASP A 121 24.33 2.34 17.83
CA ASP A 121 23.13 2.41 18.68
C ASP A 121 23.40 1.90 20.10
N LYS A 122 24.32 0.94 20.25
CA LYS A 122 24.79 0.47 21.56
C LYS A 122 25.66 1.48 22.30
N GLY A 123 26.21 2.48 21.59
CA GLY A 123 27.10 3.50 22.15
C GLY A 123 28.56 3.08 22.29
N ASP A 124 28.92 1.85 21.92
CA ASP A 124 30.30 1.34 22.03
C ASP A 124 31.22 1.89 20.92
N TRP A 125 30.64 2.30 19.79
CA TRP A 125 31.35 2.72 18.58
C TRP A 125 30.85 4.08 18.10
N VAL A 126 31.77 4.93 17.64
CA VAL A 126 31.47 6.25 17.07
C VAL A 126 31.87 6.28 15.61
N LEU A 127 31.07 6.95 14.78
CA LEU A 127 31.40 7.25 13.40
C LEU A 127 32.55 8.26 13.35
N THR A 128 33.60 7.89 12.62
CA THR A 128 34.73 8.76 12.29
C THR A 128 34.63 9.04 10.79
N GLU A 129 34.31 10.28 10.44
CA GLU A 129 34.44 10.80 9.08
C GLU A 129 35.92 11.17 8.90
N ASP A 130 36.58 10.62 7.88
CA ASP A 130 37.87 11.14 7.39
C ASP A 130 37.62 12.40 6.57
#